data_AF-A0A847HN80-F1
#
_entry.id   AF-A0A847HN80-F1
#
_cell.length_a   1.000
_cell.length_b   1.000
_cell.length_c   1.000
_cell.angle_alpha   90.00
_cell.angle_beta   90.00
_cell.angle_gamma   90.00
#
_symmetry.space_group_name_H-M   'P 1'
#
loop_
_entity.id
_entity.type
_entity.pdbx_description
1 polymer ?
#
loop_
_entity_poly.entity_id
_entity_poly.type
_entity_poly.pdbx_seq_one_letter_code
_entity_poly.pdbx_strand_id
1 'polypeptide(L)'
;MLVCFICVLSVLPHSALPLSAHAEVSDIFGNPVYEMISEGDDLTMRFKQSWSFDSIDLPAASQTLWGDNSLCRAAVITIAGRGFISHLSDDKKRLRFNLYGATGNQLQIKPIFKTAGIGQSGTPPLFVATPARIRQLEDELKDLAESVLSFQKRNSCFSCHTALPLAITCKVAAASGLRIPDTTLSKIGGEIAEMQEYDGTYHFPQHPDYGVISPTLCAGTIMAIISDFSSQYLENLHKIRQLLPEWRDDDGLLKSDFYFRPLFIGHKTNMLFEAIILQTLYLYSASDDPEVFDDSLRQRLNQLRRAAAFDPAEPIHRQILLMAGTPVLFQFSSTERPLIVKQLLHLLKNEPEGERADIRALALYLLSRFSLEVPANQLQRKPLQNLGDRIWACFEQIVISLPTSAKNMQQTADNMEQ
;
A
#
# COMPACT_ATOMS: atom_id res chain seq x y z
N MET A 1 44.68 -6.04 56.29
CA MET A 1 44.10 -7.37 56.04
C MET A 1 43.84 -7.47 54.54
N LEU A 2 44.63 -8.21 53.74
CA LEU A 2 44.58 -9.68 53.54
C LEU A 2 43.14 -10.08 53.12
N VAL A 3 42.81 -10.70 51.97
CA VAL A 3 43.55 -11.50 50.98
C VAL A 3 42.75 -11.54 49.66
N CYS A 4 43.52 -11.55 48.57
CA CYS A 4 43.32 -12.13 47.23
C CYS A 4 42.10 -13.03 46.95
N PHE A 5 41.57 -12.96 45.72
CA PHE A 5 41.91 -13.98 44.73
C PHE A 5 41.92 -13.38 43.31
N ILE A 6 43.07 -13.60 42.66
CA ILE A 6 43.47 -13.23 41.31
C ILE A 6 43.19 -14.44 40.40
N CYS A 7 43.06 -14.15 39.09
CA CYS A 7 43.43 -14.98 37.92
C CYS A 7 42.23 -15.17 36.96
N VAL A 8 42.29 -14.91 35.66
CA VAL A 8 43.44 -14.78 34.74
C VAL A 8 42.93 -14.25 33.38
N LEU A 9 43.72 -13.35 32.77
CA LEU A 9 43.93 -12.99 31.34
C LEU A 9 42.72 -12.98 30.35
N SER A 10 42.58 -12.02 29.42
CA SER A 10 43.60 -11.56 28.46
C SER A 10 43.22 -10.25 27.73
N VAL A 11 44.18 -9.32 27.67
CA VAL A 11 44.66 -8.51 26.52
C VAL A 11 43.65 -7.98 25.45
N LEU A 12 43.50 -6.64 25.44
CA LEU A 12 43.42 -5.63 24.35
C LEU A 12 43.64 -6.08 22.86
N PRO A 13 43.42 -5.22 21.82
CA PRO A 13 42.39 -4.20 21.54
C PRO A 13 41.93 -4.20 20.04
N HIS A 14 41.19 -3.16 19.62
CA HIS A 14 40.99 -2.69 18.22
C HIS A 14 40.14 -3.54 17.27
N SER A 15 38.96 -3.03 16.90
CA SER A 15 38.70 -2.53 15.54
C SER A 15 37.30 -1.93 15.42
N ALA A 16 37.24 -0.76 14.82
CA ALA A 16 36.01 -0.17 14.32
C ALA A 16 35.34 -1.16 13.35
N LEU A 17 34.15 -1.63 13.71
CA LEU A 17 33.25 -2.30 12.79
C LEU A 17 32.23 -1.27 12.31
N PRO A 18 32.07 -1.05 10.99
CA PRO A 18 31.01 -0.21 10.49
C PRO A 18 29.68 -0.87 10.84
N LEU A 19 28.74 -0.07 11.35
CA LEU A 19 27.33 -0.45 11.39
C LEU A 19 26.85 -0.67 9.95
N SER A 20 27.00 -1.89 9.46
CA SER A 20 26.24 -2.41 8.35
C SER A 20 24.85 -2.74 8.88
N ALA A 21 23.97 -1.74 8.91
CA ALA A 21 22.54 -1.94 9.04
C ALA A 21 22.02 -2.58 7.74
N HIS A 22 22.22 -3.88 7.58
CA HIS A 22 21.39 -4.66 6.67
C HIS A 22 20.02 -4.79 7.33
N ALA A 23 19.07 -3.98 6.88
CA ALA A 23 17.66 -4.23 7.14
C ALA A 23 17.34 -5.62 6.56
N GLU A 24 17.15 -6.62 7.42
CA GLU A 24 16.49 -7.87 7.04
C GLU A 24 15.07 -7.51 6.61
N VAL A 25 14.87 -7.36 5.30
CA VAL A 25 13.54 -7.29 4.69
C VAL A 25 12.86 -8.62 4.98
N SER A 26 12.00 -8.65 6.00
CA SER A 26 11.03 -9.74 6.13
C SER A 26 10.04 -9.61 4.99
N ASP A 27 10.12 -10.48 3.98
CA ASP A 27 9.19 -10.49 2.85
C ASP A 27 7.75 -10.63 3.35
N ILE A 28 6.97 -9.56 3.24
CA ILE A 28 5.57 -9.47 3.71
C ILE A 28 4.71 -10.60 3.12
N PHE A 29 5.05 -11.05 1.91
CA PHE A 29 4.34 -12.10 1.17
C PHE A 29 5.02 -13.47 1.22
N GLY A 30 6.08 -13.60 2.02
CA GLY A 30 6.91 -14.79 2.13
C GLY A 30 7.80 -15.03 0.91
N ASN A 31 8.55 -16.13 0.95
CA ASN A 31 9.50 -16.54 -0.09
C ASN A 31 8.95 -17.68 -0.96
N PRO A 32 9.31 -17.77 -2.25
CA PRO A 32 8.92 -18.90 -3.09
C PRO A 32 9.41 -20.23 -2.53
N VAL A 33 8.47 -21.08 -2.10
CA VAL A 33 8.75 -22.47 -1.70
C VAL A 33 8.55 -23.37 -2.90
N TYR A 34 9.57 -24.16 -3.22
CA TYR A 34 9.59 -25.02 -4.40
C TYR A 34 9.92 -26.48 -4.08
N GLU A 35 9.43 -27.36 -4.95
CA GLU A 35 9.83 -28.75 -5.08
C GLU A 35 10.64 -28.92 -6.37
N MET A 36 11.75 -29.66 -6.29
CA MET A 36 12.55 -30.01 -7.47
C MET A 36 12.06 -31.33 -8.05
N ILE A 37 11.77 -31.34 -9.35
CA ILE A 37 11.38 -32.52 -10.12
C ILE A 37 12.42 -32.71 -11.22
N SER A 38 13.00 -33.92 -11.31
CA SER A 38 13.98 -34.28 -12.33
C SER A 38 13.34 -35.24 -13.32
N GLU A 39 13.24 -34.85 -14.59
CA GLU A 39 12.77 -35.70 -15.69
C GLU A 39 13.83 -35.71 -16.80
N GLY A 40 14.68 -36.74 -16.82
CA GLY A 40 15.81 -36.79 -17.75
C GLY A 40 16.86 -35.72 -17.43
N ASP A 41 17.28 -34.95 -18.44
CA ASP A 41 18.25 -33.85 -18.32
C ASP A 41 17.62 -32.51 -17.90
N ASP A 42 16.29 -32.43 -17.84
CA ASP A 42 15.57 -31.21 -17.50
C ASP A 42 15.17 -31.20 -16.01
N LEU A 43 15.48 -30.10 -15.34
CA LEU A 43 15.12 -29.87 -13.94
C LEU A 43 13.97 -28.88 -13.86
N THR A 44 12.89 -29.24 -13.19
CA THR A 44 11.74 -28.37 -12.99
C THR A 44 11.61 -27.98 -11.53
N MET A 45 11.59 -26.67 -11.24
CA MET A 45 11.15 -26.14 -9.94
C MET A 45 9.64 -25.89 -10.01
N ARG A 46 8.88 -26.55 -9.14
CA ARG A 46 7.43 -26.38 -9.00
C ARG A 46 7.10 -25.65 -7.70
N PHE A 47 6.30 -24.59 -7.80
CA PHE A 47 5.88 -23.76 -6.66
C PHE A 47 4.43 -24.06 -6.27
N LYS A 48 4.10 -23.91 -4.98
CA LYS A 48 2.72 -24.10 -4.47
C LYS A 48 1.72 -23.09 -5.02
N GLN A 49 2.20 -21.92 -5.40
CA GLN A 49 1.40 -20.84 -5.99
C GLN A 49 2.16 -20.22 -7.17
N SER A 50 1.45 -19.43 -7.98
CA SER A 50 2.08 -18.68 -9.07
C SER A 50 2.83 -17.46 -8.53
N TRP A 51 4.02 -17.22 -9.07
CA TRP A 51 4.91 -16.11 -8.71
C TRP A 51 5.27 -15.32 -9.96
N SER A 52 5.41 -14.00 -9.82
CA SER A 52 6.04 -13.11 -10.79
C SER A 52 7.49 -12.89 -10.36
N PHE A 53 8.44 -13.30 -11.19
CA PHE A 53 9.87 -13.26 -10.87
C PHE A 53 10.54 -12.05 -11.53
N ASP A 54 11.14 -11.17 -10.72
CA ASP A 54 11.97 -10.08 -11.20
C ASP A 54 13.37 -10.62 -11.56
N SER A 55 13.95 -11.42 -10.66
CA SER A 55 15.20 -12.14 -10.91
C SER A 55 15.35 -13.43 -10.12
N ILE A 56 16.15 -14.35 -10.63
CA ILE A 56 16.54 -15.60 -9.97
C ILE A 56 18.04 -15.73 -9.98
N ASP A 57 18.64 -15.97 -8.82
CA ASP A 57 20.07 -16.26 -8.72
C ASP A 57 20.29 -17.74 -8.39
N LEU A 58 20.86 -18.48 -9.33
CA LEU A 58 21.23 -19.88 -9.12
C LEU A 58 22.71 -19.98 -8.70
N PRO A 59 23.06 -20.81 -7.71
CA PRO A 59 24.46 -21.03 -7.35
C PRO A 59 25.21 -21.67 -8.53
N ALA A 60 26.45 -21.26 -8.80
CA ALA A 60 27.25 -21.86 -9.86
C ALA A 60 27.64 -23.32 -9.55
N ALA A 61 27.79 -23.65 -8.26
CA ALA A 61 28.06 -25.01 -7.78
C ALA A 61 26.89 -25.50 -6.92
N SER A 62 26.23 -26.59 -7.33
CA SER A 62 25.12 -27.20 -6.62
C SER A 62 24.93 -28.63 -7.10
N GLN A 63 25.00 -29.58 -6.17
CA GLN A 63 24.74 -30.99 -6.45
C GLN A 63 23.31 -31.20 -6.97
N THR A 64 22.33 -30.53 -6.35
CA THR A 64 20.91 -30.64 -6.71
C THR A 64 20.61 -30.10 -8.10
N LEU A 65 21.29 -29.04 -8.55
CA LEU A 65 21.02 -28.41 -9.84
C LEU A 65 21.91 -28.94 -10.96
N TRP A 66 23.18 -29.24 -10.68
CA TRP A 66 24.18 -29.48 -11.73
C TRP A 66 24.79 -30.88 -11.72
N GLY A 67 24.57 -31.64 -10.64
CA GLY A 67 25.21 -32.93 -10.37
C GLY A 67 26.52 -32.81 -9.60
N ASP A 68 27.07 -33.96 -9.21
CA ASP A 68 28.32 -34.03 -8.43
C ASP A 68 29.50 -33.40 -9.16
N ASN A 69 30.34 -32.68 -8.42
CA ASN A 69 31.62 -32.10 -8.89
C ASN A 69 31.49 -31.26 -10.18
N SER A 70 30.34 -30.62 -10.37
CA SER A 70 30.02 -29.83 -11.56
C SER A 70 29.84 -28.36 -11.22
N LEU A 71 30.52 -27.50 -11.99
CA LEU A 71 30.35 -26.06 -11.97
C LEU A 71 29.58 -25.63 -13.23
N CYS A 72 28.41 -25.03 -13.04
CA CYS A 72 27.61 -24.47 -14.13
C CYS A 72 28.10 -23.07 -14.48
N ARG A 73 28.45 -22.88 -15.75
CA ARG A 73 28.95 -21.61 -16.30
C ARG A 73 27.89 -20.88 -17.10
N ALA A 74 26.89 -21.58 -17.61
CA ALA A 74 25.76 -21.00 -18.30
C ALA A 74 24.55 -21.94 -18.20
N ALA A 75 23.37 -21.38 -17.99
CA ALA A 75 22.12 -22.13 -18.01
C ALA A 75 20.99 -21.29 -18.63
N VAL A 76 19.90 -21.95 -18.99
CA VAL A 76 18.63 -21.32 -19.37
C VAL A 76 17.59 -21.63 -18.32
N ILE A 77 16.77 -20.63 -17.97
CA ILE A 77 15.50 -20.79 -17.28
C ILE A 77 14.38 -20.58 -18.28
N THR A 78 13.42 -21.49 -18.35
CA THR A 78 12.18 -21.33 -19.12
C THR A 78 10.99 -21.22 -18.17
N ILE A 79 10.19 -20.17 -18.33
CA ILE A 79 8.97 -19.92 -17.55
C ILE A 79 7.87 -19.43 -18.50
N ALA A 80 6.69 -20.04 -18.44
CA ALA A 80 5.55 -19.73 -19.30
C ALA A 80 5.90 -19.61 -20.81
N GLY A 81 6.79 -20.48 -21.30
CA GLY A 81 7.24 -20.49 -22.70
C GLY A 81 8.28 -19.42 -23.08
N ARG A 82 8.75 -18.60 -22.12
CA ARG A 82 9.81 -17.60 -22.32
C ARG A 82 11.13 -18.11 -21.75
N GLY A 83 12.20 -18.09 -22.55
CA GLY A 83 13.54 -18.52 -22.16
C GLY A 83 14.44 -17.34 -21.75
N PHE A 84 15.17 -17.51 -20.65
CA PHE A 84 16.08 -16.53 -20.07
C PHE A 84 17.45 -17.18 -19.89
N ILE A 85 18.49 -16.61 -20.48
CA ILE A 85 19.86 -17.12 -20.40
C ILE A 85 20.70 -16.30 -19.43
N SER A 86 21.55 -16.97 -18.68
CA SER A 86 22.58 -16.33 -17.86
C SER A 86 23.89 -17.07 -17.98
N HIS A 87 24.99 -16.34 -17.85
CA HIS A 87 26.34 -16.88 -17.79
C HIS A 87 27.07 -16.36 -16.55
N LEU A 88 28.00 -17.16 -16.06
CA LEU A 88 28.81 -16.84 -14.89
C LEU A 88 29.92 -15.89 -15.32
N SER A 89 29.96 -14.68 -14.78
CA SER A 89 31.11 -13.79 -14.94
C SER A 89 32.28 -14.30 -14.09
N ASP A 90 33.51 -13.95 -14.47
CA ASP A 90 34.74 -14.51 -13.89
C ASP A 90 34.89 -14.29 -12.38
N ASP A 91 34.21 -13.27 -11.84
CA ASP A 91 34.20 -12.85 -10.44
C ASP A 91 32.98 -13.34 -9.63
N LYS A 92 31.96 -13.90 -10.29
CA LYS A 92 30.69 -14.26 -9.64
C LYS A 92 30.61 -15.74 -9.26
N LYS A 93 29.92 -16.01 -8.16
CA LYS A 93 29.59 -17.37 -7.67
C LYS A 93 28.16 -17.81 -8.04
N ARG A 94 27.40 -16.95 -8.73
CA ARG A 94 25.98 -17.16 -9.04
C ARG A 94 25.66 -16.74 -10.47
N LEU A 95 24.75 -17.48 -11.08
CA LEU A 95 24.11 -17.16 -12.36
C LEU A 95 22.88 -16.31 -12.06
N ARG A 96 22.89 -15.03 -12.44
CA ARG A 96 21.76 -14.12 -12.27
C ARG A 96 20.90 -14.07 -13.53
N PHE A 97 19.65 -14.49 -13.40
CA PHE A 97 18.65 -14.41 -14.46
C PHE A 97 17.74 -13.23 -14.18
N ASN A 98 17.65 -12.29 -15.12
CA ASN A 98 16.65 -11.21 -15.06
C ASN A 98 15.40 -11.69 -15.81
N LEU A 99 14.30 -11.89 -15.09
CA LEU A 99 13.06 -12.47 -15.61
C LEU A 99 12.00 -11.41 -15.93
N TYR A 100 12.22 -10.15 -15.52
CA TYR A 100 11.39 -8.99 -15.85
C TYR A 100 9.90 -9.22 -15.57
N GLY A 101 9.58 -9.81 -14.42
CA GLY A 101 8.21 -10.06 -13.97
C GLY A 101 7.53 -11.28 -14.60
N ALA A 102 8.29 -12.17 -15.26
CA ALA A 102 7.74 -13.39 -15.84
C ALA A 102 6.98 -14.21 -14.77
N THR A 103 5.75 -14.59 -15.11
CA THR A 103 4.82 -15.20 -14.16
C THR A 103 4.65 -16.70 -14.42
N GLY A 104 4.67 -17.49 -13.36
CA GLY A 104 4.40 -18.93 -13.44
C GLY A 104 4.46 -19.62 -12.08
N ASN A 105 3.91 -20.83 -12.02
CA ASN A 105 4.05 -21.73 -10.88
C ASN A 105 5.08 -22.84 -11.12
N GLN A 106 5.74 -22.82 -12.28
CA GLN A 106 6.77 -23.77 -12.68
C GLN A 106 7.83 -23.06 -13.51
N LEU A 107 9.09 -23.44 -13.29
CA LEU A 107 10.19 -23.04 -14.15
C LEU A 107 11.06 -24.26 -14.46
N GLN A 108 11.55 -24.33 -15.70
CA GLN A 108 12.46 -25.36 -16.17
C GLN A 108 13.86 -24.78 -16.22
N ILE A 109 14.84 -25.53 -15.72
CA ILE A 109 16.25 -25.16 -15.66
C ILE A 109 17.01 -26.16 -16.51
N LYS A 110 17.77 -25.64 -17.48
CA LYS A 110 18.61 -26.45 -18.35
C LYS A 110 20.04 -25.92 -18.35
N PRO A 111 21.04 -26.71 -17.90
CA PRO A 111 22.42 -26.30 -18.02
C PRO A 111 22.84 -26.28 -19.49
N ILE A 112 23.53 -25.22 -19.90
CA ILE A 112 24.11 -25.10 -21.24
C ILE A 112 25.57 -25.54 -21.21
N PHE A 113 26.32 -25.06 -20.22
CA PHE A 113 27.75 -25.33 -20.11
C PHE A 113 28.13 -25.66 -18.67
N LYS A 114 28.66 -26.88 -18.48
CA LYS A 114 29.17 -27.39 -17.20
C LYS A 114 30.66 -27.73 -17.36
N THR A 115 31.46 -27.38 -16.35
CA THR A 115 32.86 -27.76 -16.25
C THR A 115 33.08 -28.65 -15.04
N ALA A 116 33.93 -29.66 -15.16
CA ALA A 116 34.40 -30.42 -14.01
C ALA A 116 35.14 -29.48 -13.04
N GLY A 117 34.74 -29.48 -11.77
CA GLY A 117 35.36 -28.61 -10.77
C GLY A 117 34.80 -28.83 -9.37
N ILE A 118 35.68 -28.85 -8.37
CA ILE A 118 35.31 -28.90 -6.95
C ILE A 118 34.95 -27.47 -6.51
N GLY A 119 33.71 -27.07 -6.74
CA GLY A 119 33.15 -25.87 -6.13
C GLY A 119 32.69 -26.17 -4.71
N GLN A 120 32.90 -25.26 -3.76
CA GLN A 120 32.15 -25.31 -2.50
C GLN A 120 30.66 -25.23 -2.85
N SER A 121 29.85 -26.14 -2.29
CA SER A 121 28.39 -26.14 -2.53
C SER A 121 27.85 -24.74 -2.23
N GLY A 122 27.28 -24.11 -3.24
CA GLY A 122 26.73 -22.76 -3.13
C GLY A 122 25.51 -22.73 -2.22
N THR A 123 25.12 -21.52 -1.81
CA THR A 123 23.86 -21.33 -1.09
C THR A 123 22.66 -21.67 -1.99
N PRO A 124 21.48 -21.95 -1.40
CA PRO A 124 20.27 -22.22 -2.16
C PRO A 124 19.96 -21.12 -3.20
N PRO A 125 19.16 -21.43 -4.25
CA PRO A 125 18.57 -20.44 -5.14
C PRO A 125 17.98 -19.26 -4.36
N LEU A 126 18.24 -18.05 -4.84
CA LEU A 126 17.61 -16.84 -4.32
C LEU A 126 16.62 -16.34 -5.37
N PHE A 127 15.47 -15.88 -4.90
CA PHE A 127 14.39 -15.40 -5.74
C PHE A 127 14.07 -13.97 -5.34
N VAL A 128 14.01 -13.08 -6.31
CA VAL A 128 13.34 -11.78 -6.18
C VAL A 128 12.02 -11.93 -6.90
N ALA A 129 10.94 -12.15 -6.14
CA ALA A 129 9.64 -12.49 -6.69
C ALA A 129 8.51 -11.98 -5.80
N THR A 130 7.37 -11.72 -6.45
CA THR A 130 6.13 -11.31 -5.80
C THR A 130 5.04 -12.32 -6.18
N PRO A 131 4.09 -12.69 -5.30
CA PRO A 131 3.01 -13.57 -5.71
C PRO A 131 2.28 -12.98 -6.92
N ALA A 132 1.98 -13.80 -7.93
CA ALA A 132 1.45 -13.32 -9.22
C ALA A 132 0.16 -12.50 -9.06
N ARG A 133 -0.69 -12.89 -8.11
CA ARG A 133 -1.91 -12.15 -7.76
C ARG A 133 -1.61 -10.75 -7.24
N ILE A 134 -0.56 -10.60 -6.43
CA ILE A 134 -0.17 -9.30 -5.87
C ILE A 134 0.40 -8.42 -6.99
N ARG A 135 1.29 -8.96 -7.84
CA ARG A 135 1.79 -8.22 -9.02
C ARG A 135 0.66 -7.72 -9.92
N GLN A 136 -0.35 -8.56 -10.17
CA GLN A 136 -1.53 -8.16 -10.95
C GLN A 136 -2.29 -6.98 -10.31
N LEU A 137 -2.34 -6.90 -8.98
CA LEU A 137 -2.97 -5.77 -8.29
C LEU A 137 -2.14 -4.49 -8.39
N GLU A 138 -0.81 -4.61 -8.33
CA GLU A 138 0.11 -3.49 -8.54
C GLU A 138 -0.02 -2.94 -9.97
N ASP A 139 -0.08 -3.82 -10.97
CA ASP A 139 -0.28 -3.46 -12.38
C ASP A 139 -1.66 -2.81 -12.61
N GLU A 140 -2.74 -3.38 -12.07
CA GLU A 140 -4.08 -2.78 -12.16
C GLU A 140 -4.10 -1.40 -11.47
N LEU A 141 -3.44 -1.25 -10.32
CA LEU A 141 -3.39 0.03 -9.61
C LEU A 141 -2.66 1.11 -10.43
N LYS A 142 -1.59 0.72 -11.14
CA LYS A 142 -0.87 1.59 -12.07
C LYS A 142 -1.76 2.02 -13.24
N ASP A 143 -2.43 1.08 -13.90
CA ASP A 143 -3.34 1.36 -15.03
C ASP A 143 -4.52 2.26 -14.61
N LEU A 144 -5.05 2.04 -13.41
CA LEU A 144 -6.09 2.89 -12.83
C LEU A 144 -5.58 4.30 -12.54
N ALA A 145 -4.37 4.46 -12.02
CA ALA A 145 -3.77 5.77 -11.80
C ALA A 145 -3.57 6.54 -13.12
N GLU A 146 -3.07 5.88 -14.17
CA GLU A 146 -2.94 6.48 -15.50
C GLU A 146 -4.30 6.87 -16.11
N SER A 147 -5.32 6.04 -15.87
CA SER A 147 -6.70 6.30 -16.28
C SER A 147 -7.30 7.52 -15.55
N VAL A 148 -7.04 7.66 -14.25
CA VAL A 148 -7.48 8.82 -13.46
C VAL A 148 -6.81 10.10 -13.94
N LEU A 149 -5.48 10.09 -14.12
CA LEU A 149 -4.75 11.24 -14.66
C LEU A 149 -5.30 11.66 -16.03
N SER A 150 -5.53 10.70 -16.93
CA SER A 150 -6.13 10.97 -18.24
C SER A 150 -7.58 11.47 -18.14
N PHE A 151 -8.33 11.04 -17.13
CA PHE A 151 -9.68 11.52 -16.88
C PHE A 151 -9.67 12.97 -16.34
N GLN A 152 -8.76 13.32 -15.44
CA GLN A 152 -8.59 14.68 -14.93
C GLN A 152 -8.29 15.67 -16.06
N LYS A 153 -7.30 15.35 -16.91
CA LYS A 153 -6.93 16.17 -18.07
C LYS A 153 -8.09 16.42 -19.03
N ARG A 154 -8.90 15.39 -19.30
CA ARG A 154 -10.05 15.53 -20.20
C ARG A 154 -11.16 16.40 -19.65
N ASN A 155 -11.40 16.36 -18.34
CA ASN A 155 -12.50 17.09 -17.71
C ASN A 155 -12.10 18.48 -17.19
N SER A 156 -10.81 18.84 -17.25
CA SER A 156 -10.29 20.10 -16.68
C SER A 156 -10.69 20.31 -15.22
N CYS A 157 -10.83 19.20 -14.47
CA CYS A 157 -11.10 19.19 -13.04
C CYS A 157 -10.45 17.96 -12.42
N PHE A 158 -10.09 18.02 -11.14
CA PHE A 158 -9.41 16.89 -10.51
C PHE A 158 -10.30 15.66 -10.27
N SER A 159 -11.59 15.70 -10.62
CA SER A 159 -12.48 14.53 -10.58
C SER A 159 -12.45 13.81 -9.22
N CYS A 160 -12.91 14.52 -8.18
CA CYS A 160 -12.90 14.06 -6.78
C CYS A 160 -13.35 12.60 -6.58
N HIS A 161 -14.38 12.17 -7.31
CA HIS A 161 -14.98 10.84 -7.23
C HIS A 161 -14.12 9.70 -7.82
N THR A 162 -12.99 10.00 -8.45
CA THR A 162 -11.99 9.01 -8.88
C THR A 162 -10.64 9.23 -8.21
N ALA A 163 -10.22 10.48 -8.04
CA ALA A 163 -8.92 10.80 -7.43
C ALA A 163 -8.87 10.43 -5.93
N LEU A 164 -9.92 10.73 -5.16
CA LEU A 164 -9.98 10.38 -3.75
C LEU A 164 -10.02 8.85 -3.52
N PRO A 165 -10.90 8.07 -4.18
CA PRO A 165 -10.85 6.61 -4.08
C PRO A 165 -9.51 6.02 -4.47
N LEU A 166 -8.84 6.56 -5.51
CA LEU A 166 -7.52 6.09 -5.91
C LEU A 166 -6.49 6.35 -4.80
N ALA A 167 -6.44 7.56 -4.25
CA ALA A 167 -5.52 7.91 -3.17
C ALA A 167 -5.73 7.00 -1.94
N ILE A 168 -6.98 6.77 -1.54
CA ILE A 168 -7.33 5.84 -0.45
C ILE A 168 -6.87 4.41 -0.78
N THR A 169 -7.07 3.95 -2.02
CA THR A 169 -6.64 2.62 -2.47
C THR A 169 -5.13 2.46 -2.42
N CYS A 170 -4.39 3.45 -2.89
CA CYS A 170 -2.92 3.46 -2.80
C CYS A 170 -2.44 3.48 -1.35
N LYS A 171 -3.10 4.23 -0.46
CA LYS A 171 -2.78 4.23 0.98
C LYS A 171 -2.95 2.84 1.60
N VAL A 172 -4.03 2.14 1.27
CA VAL A 172 -4.26 0.77 1.74
C VAL A 172 -3.29 -0.22 1.10
N ALA A 173 -2.99 -0.08 -0.19
CA ALA A 173 -2.00 -0.88 -0.90
C ALA A 173 -0.60 -0.76 -0.25
N ALA A 174 -0.15 0.47 -0.01
CA ALA A 174 1.13 0.74 0.64
C ALA A 174 1.19 0.18 2.07
N ALA A 175 0.13 0.36 2.86
CA ALA A 175 0.04 -0.24 4.20
C ALA A 175 0.07 -1.78 4.16
N SER A 176 -0.34 -2.36 3.04
CA SER A 176 -0.36 -3.80 2.78
C SER A 176 0.96 -4.34 2.21
N GLY A 177 1.95 -3.47 1.97
CA GLY A 177 3.24 -3.84 1.39
C GLY A 177 3.26 -3.96 -0.14
N LEU A 178 2.22 -3.50 -0.84
CA LEU A 178 2.18 -3.46 -2.31
C LEU A 178 2.93 -2.24 -2.84
N ARG A 179 3.52 -2.39 -4.03
CA ARG A 179 4.05 -1.27 -4.81
C ARG A 179 2.89 -0.36 -5.25
N ILE A 180 3.10 0.95 -5.13
CA ILE A 180 2.13 1.97 -5.56
C ILE A 180 2.71 2.80 -6.72
N PRO A 181 1.86 3.37 -7.60
CA PRO A 181 2.32 4.21 -8.71
C PRO A 181 2.62 5.64 -8.22
N ASP A 182 3.66 5.82 -7.42
CA ASP A 182 4.04 7.09 -6.75
C ASP A 182 4.27 8.25 -7.72
N THR A 183 4.90 8.01 -8.88
CA THR A 183 5.16 9.00 -9.90
C THR A 183 3.86 9.50 -10.51
N THR A 184 2.92 8.60 -10.81
CA THR A 184 1.60 8.98 -11.36
C THR A 184 0.74 9.66 -10.30
N LEU A 185 0.78 9.20 -9.05
CA LEU A 185 0.11 9.86 -7.92
C LEU A 185 0.66 11.27 -7.69
N SER A 186 1.98 11.47 -7.81
CA SER A 186 2.60 12.78 -7.71
C SER A 186 2.18 13.70 -8.85
N LYS A 187 2.00 13.19 -10.07
CA LYS A 187 1.44 13.99 -11.17
C LYS A 187 -0.01 14.39 -10.91
N ILE A 188 -0.83 13.46 -10.42
CA ILE A 188 -2.21 13.73 -10.02
C ILE A 188 -2.27 14.81 -8.93
N GLY A 189 -1.43 14.68 -7.90
CA GLY A 189 -1.34 15.67 -6.82
C GLY A 189 -0.84 17.02 -7.31
N GLY A 190 0.13 17.06 -8.23
CA GLY A 190 0.63 18.29 -8.86
C GLY A 190 -0.46 19.02 -9.65
N GLU A 191 -1.20 18.31 -10.49
CA GLU A 191 -2.33 18.88 -11.24
C GLU A 191 -3.42 19.40 -10.30
N ILE A 192 -3.66 18.74 -9.16
CA ILE A 192 -4.56 19.24 -8.12
C ILE A 192 -3.99 20.54 -7.53
N ALA A 193 -2.74 20.53 -7.07
CA ALA A 193 -2.10 21.67 -6.41
C ALA A 193 -2.09 22.92 -7.31
N GLU A 194 -1.90 22.77 -8.62
CA GLU A 194 -1.96 23.85 -9.61
C GLU A 194 -3.35 24.49 -9.76
N MET A 195 -4.41 23.77 -9.41
CA MET A 195 -5.79 24.29 -9.42
C MET A 195 -6.14 25.08 -8.16
N GLN A 196 -5.25 25.15 -7.16
CA GLN A 196 -5.52 25.89 -5.93
C GLN A 196 -5.45 27.39 -6.18
N GLU A 197 -6.49 28.12 -5.78
CA GLU A 197 -6.49 29.58 -5.78
C GLU A 197 -5.51 30.12 -4.73
N TYR A 198 -5.14 31.40 -4.87
CA TYR A 198 -4.17 32.03 -3.97
C TYR A 198 -4.56 31.96 -2.48
N ASP A 199 -5.86 32.03 -2.18
CA ASP A 199 -6.42 31.95 -0.83
C ASP A 199 -6.49 30.51 -0.28
N GLY A 200 -6.13 29.51 -1.08
CA GLY A 200 -6.16 28.10 -0.71
C GLY A 200 -7.42 27.35 -1.14
N THR A 201 -8.41 28.04 -1.72
CA THR A 201 -9.68 27.44 -2.12
C THR A 201 -9.61 26.70 -3.45
N TYR A 202 -10.60 25.85 -3.67
CA TYR A 202 -10.87 25.18 -4.94
C TYR A 202 -12.32 25.45 -5.33
N HIS A 203 -12.51 26.04 -6.51
CA HIS A 203 -13.82 26.35 -7.05
C HIS A 203 -13.81 26.09 -8.57
N PHE A 204 -14.92 25.56 -9.08
CA PHE A 204 -15.07 25.24 -10.50
C PHE A 204 -16.18 26.12 -11.09
N PRO A 205 -15.85 27.26 -11.75
CA PRO A 205 -16.86 28.17 -12.28
C PRO A 205 -17.86 27.53 -13.25
N GLN A 206 -17.45 26.46 -13.93
CA GLN A 206 -18.31 25.69 -14.84
C GLN A 206 -19.29 24.76 -14.10
N HIS A 207 -19.04 24.50 -12.81
CA HIS A 207 -19.82 23.63 -11.93
C HIS A 207 -20.00 24.29 -10.54
N PRO A 208 -20.73 25.43 -10.46
CA PRO A 208 -20.92 26.15 -9.19
C PRO A 208 -21.72 25.34 -8.17
N ASP A 209 -22.47 24.32 -8.61
CA ASP A 209 -23.13 23.33 -7.77
C ASP A 209 -22.14 22.49 -6.94
N TYR A 210 -20.84 22.57 -7.26
CA TYR A 210 -19.81 21.86 -6.52
C TYR A 210 -19.44 22.54 -5.20
N GLY A 211 -19.82 23.81 -5.01
CA GLY A 211 -19.41 24.58 -3.85
C GLY A 211 -17.91 24.89 -3.84
N VAL A 212 -17.40 25.26 -2.67
CA VAL A 212 -16.00 25.62 -2.42
C VAL A 212 -15.41 24.79 -1.29
N ILE A 213 -16.14 24.59 -0.19
CA ILE A 213 -15.68 23.90 1.02
C ILE A 213 -15.39 22.44 0.69
N SER A 214 -16.37 21.69 0.17
CA SER A 214 -16.20 20.26 -0.08
C SER A 214 -15.14 19.94 -1.16
N PRO A 215 -15.05 20.64 -2.30
CA PRO A 215 -13.95 20.47 -3.24
C PRO A 215 -12.59 20.78 -2.63
N THR A 216 -12.49 21.86 -1.83
CA THR A 216 -11.23 22.22 -1.14
C THR A 216 -10.80 21.15 -0.16
N LEU A 217 -11.73 20.66 0.67
CA LEU A 217 -11.45 19.59 1.63
C LEU A 217 -11.10 18.27 0.93
N CYS A 218 -11.76 17.95 -0.19
CA CYS A 218 -11.45 16.75 -0.96
C CYS A 218 -10.05 16.83 -1.59
N ALA A 219 -9.71 17.95 -2.22
CA ALA A 219 -8.37 18.21 -2.77
C ALA A 219 -7.31 18.12 -1.66
N GLY A 220 -7.54 18.79 -0.53
CA GLY A 220 -6.68 18.72 0.64
C GLY A 220 -6.51 17.30 1.17
N THR A 221 -7.57 16.50 1.20
CA THR A 221 -7.49 15.09 1.63
C THR A 221 -6.67 14.25 0.68
N ILE A 222 -6.83 14.43 -0.64
CA ILE A 222 -6.03 13.73 -1.66
C ILE A 222 -4.55 14.09 -1.48
N MET A 223 -4.24 15.39 -1.41
CA MET A 223 -2.87 15.87 -1.19
C MET A 223 -2.29 15.38 0.13
N ALA A 224 -3.08 15.36 1.21
CA ALA A 224 -2.67 14.86 2.51
C ALA A 224 -2.34 13.36 2.49
N ILE A 225 -3.14 12.55 1.77
CA ILE A 225 -2.85 11.13 1.57
C ILE A 225 -1.60 10.94 0.70
N ILE A 226 -1.46 11.69 -0.39
CA ILE A 226 -0.25 11.61 -1.23
C ILE A 226 0.99 12.08 -0.44
N SER A 227 0.79 12.98 0.53
CA SER A 227 1.87 13.45 1.41
C SER A 227 2.41 12.39 2.37
N ASP A 228 1.75 11.24 2.51
CA ASP A 228 2.34 10.07 3.16
C ASP A 228 3.51 9.48 2.34
N PHE A 229 3.62 9.86 1.06
CA PHE A 229 4.64 9.39 0.11
C PHE A 229 5.57 10.50 -0.40
N SER A 230 5.15 11.77 -0.33
CA SER A 230 5.94 12.92 -0.80
C SER A 230 5.52 14.23 -0.10
N SER A 231 6.44 14.93 0.56
CA SER A 231 6.16 16.15 1.33
C SER A 231 5.82 17.41 0.50
N GLN A 232 5.67 17.27 -0.82
CA GLN A 232 5.55 18.39 -1.76
C GLN A 232 4.29 19.26 -1.61
N TYR A 233 3.25 18.81 -0.89
CA TYR A 233 1.96 19.51 -0.80
C TYR A 233 1.70 20.22 0.53
N LEU A 234 2.68 20.28 1.44
CA LEU A 234 2.47 20.84 2.78
C LEU A 234 2.00 22.30 2.74
N GLU A 235 2.54 23.12 1.83
CA GLU A 235 2.12 24.52 1.68
C GLU A 235 0.64 24.63 1.30
N ASN A 236 0.18 23.81 0.34
CA ASN A 236 -1.22 23.78 -0.06
C ASN A 236 -2.13 23.40 1.11
N LEU A 237 -1.72 22.42 1.92
CA LEU A 237 -2.45 22.01 3.12
C LEU A 237 -2.48 23.11 4.20
N HIS A 238 -1.39 23.86 4.37
CA HIS A 238 -1.35 25.00 5.27
C HIS A 238 -2.32 26.12 4.85
N LYS A 239 -2.44 26.41 3.56
CA LYS A 239 -3.44 27.36 3.03
C LYS A 239 -4.86 26.90 3.35
N ILE A 240 -5.19 25.63 3.08
CA ILE A 240 -6.51 25.05 3.40
C ILE A 240 -6.79 25.13 4.91
N ARG A 241 -5.79 24.84 5.75
CA ARG A 241 -5.93 24.91 7.21
C ARG A 241 -6.39 26.28 7.69
N GLN A 242 -5.93 27.37 7.07
CA GLN A 242 -6.28 28.73 7.47
C GLN A 242 -7.77 29.06 7.25
N LEU A 243 -8.42 28.38 6.30
CA LEU A 243 -9.83 28.58 5.96
C LEU A 243 -10.80 27.86 6.92
N LEU A 244 -10.33 26.78 7.55
CA LEU A 244 -11.18 25.89 8.37
C LEU A 244 -11.97 26.60 9.48
N PRO A 245 -11.43 27.59 10.22
CA PRO A 245 -12.19 28.29 11.27
C PRO A 245 -13.39 29.07 10.72
N GLU A 246 -13.27 29.69 9.55
CA GLU A 246 -14.31 30.53 8.94
C GLU A 246 -15.47 29.70 8.38
N TRP A 247 -15.18 28.46 8.01
CA TRP A 247 -16.14 27.51 7.44
C TRP A 247 -16.93 26.73 8.48
N ARG A 248 -16.74 27.01 9.77
CA ARG A 248 -17.51 26.37 10.84
C ARG A 248 -18.93 26.93 10.92
N ASP A 249 -19.87 26.05 11.24
CA ASP A 249 -21.22 26.39 11.68
C ASP A 249 -21.25 26.73 13.17
N ASP A 250 -22.45 27.03 13.68
CA ASP A 250 -22.67 27.41 15.07
C ASP A 250 -22.37 26.26 16.06
N ASP A 251 -22.38 25.01 15.58
CA ASP A 251 -22.02 23.81 16.35
C ASP A 251 -20.49 23.55 16.31
N GLY A 252 -19.73 24.37 15.60
CA GLY A 252 -18.27 24.26 15.47
C GLY A 252 -17.82 23.15 14.50
N LEU A 253 -18.73 22.62 13.68
CA LEU A 253 -18.46 21.65 12.62
C LEU A 253 -18.30 22.35 11.28
N LEU A 254 -17.57 21.73 10.34
CA LEU A 254 -17.45 22.32 8.99
C LEU A 254 -18.79 22.24 8.26
N LYS A 255 -19.21 23.37 7.69
CA LYS A 255 -20.35 23.46 6.78
C LYS A 255 -20.18 22.52 5.59
N SER A 256 -21.29 22.09 4.99
CA SER A 256 -21.31 21.30 3.76
C SER A 256 -22.04 22.08 2.68
N ASP A 257 -21.36 22.37 1.58
CA ASP A 257 -21.88 23.14 0.44
C ASP A 257 -22.02 22.32 -0.84
N PHE A 258 -21.81 21.01 -0.76
CA PHE A 258 -21.88 20.08 -1.88
C PHE A 258 -22.98 19.03 -1.74
N TYR A 259 -23.64 18.69 -2.85
CA TYR A 259 -24.84 17.86 -2.88
C TYR A 259 -24.85 16.75 -3.96
N PHE A 260 -23.70 16.18 -4.37
CA PHE A 260 -23.68 15.12 -5.41
C PHE A 260 -23.15 13.74 -4.95
N ARG A 261 -23.96 12.71 -5.23
CA ARG A 261 -23.79 11.24 -5.02
C ARG A 261 -23.43 10.73 -3.60
N PRO A 262 -24.02 9.59 -3.16
CA PRO A 262 -24.46 9.44 -1.77
C PRO A 262 -23.39 9.01 -0.76
N LEU A 263 -22.10 8.95 -1.11
CA LEU A 263 -21.06 8.54 -0.15
C LEU A 263 -20.29 9.70 0.48
N PHE A 264 -20.10 10.80 -0.25
CA PHE A 264 -19.17 11.87 0.12
C PHE A 264 -19.90 13.20 0.37
N ILE A 265 -20.96 13.17 1.17
CA ILE A 265 -21.78 14.34 1.43
C ILE A 265 -21.91 14.56 2.94
N GLY A 266 -22.01 15.84 3.33
CA GLY A 266 -22.44 16.24 4.64
C GLY A 266 -21.30 16.42 5.65
N HIS A 267 -21.68 16.93 6.83
CA HIS A 267 -20.76 17.30 7.90
C HIS A 267 -19.81 16.18 8.30
N LYS A 268 -20.23 14.91 8.28
CA LYS A 268 -19.37 13.76 8.63
C LYS A 268 -18.24 13.53 7.62
N THR A 269 -18.51 13.71 6.34
CA THR A 269 -17.48 13.61 5.29
C THR A 269 -16.49 14.76 5.42
N ASN A 270 -16.98 15.98 5.62
CA ASN A 270 -16.11 17.15 5.78
C ASN A 270 -15.27 17.06 7.07
N MET A 271 -15.83 16.50 8.15
CA MET A 271 -15.12 16.22 9.39
C MET A 271 -13.98 15.22 9.19
N LEU A 272 -14.22 14.15 8.42
CA LEU A 272 -13.17 13.20 8.04
C LEU A 272 -12.05 13.89 7.25
N PHE A 273 -12.41 14.68 6.26
CA PHE A 273 -11.43 15.40 5.43
C PHE A 273 -10.61 16.39 6.27
N GLU A 274 -11.27 17.16 7.15
CA GLU A 274 -10.59 18.03 8.12
C GLU A 274 -9.57 17.24 8.94
N ALA A 275 -9.99 16.10 9.49
CA ALA A 275 -9.14 15.28 10.33
C ALA A 275 -7.92 14.73 9.58
N ILE A 276 -8.08 14.27 8.34
CA ILE A 276 -6.95 13.77 7.53
C ILE A 276 -5.95 14.90 7.27
N ILE A 277 -6.43 16.08 6.86
CA ILE A 277 -5.57 17.25 6.58
C ILE A 277 -4.80 17.65 7.85
N LEU A 278 -5.51 17.82 8.97
CA LEU A 278 -4.90 18.23 10.24
C LEU A 278 -3.95 17.18 10.79
N GLN A 279 -4.25 15.89 10.61
CA GLN A 279 -3.39 14.79 11.05
C GLN A 279 -2.07 14.77 10.27
N THR A 280 -2.11 14.98 8.96
CA THR A 280 -0.90 15.08 8.14
C THR A 280 -0.04 16.26 8.61
N LEU A 281 -0.62 17.46 8.74
CA LEU A 281 0.10 18.64 9.24
C LEU A 281 0.68 18.42 10.65
N TYR A 282 -0.08 17.76 11.53
CA TYR A 282 0.36 17.42 12.88
C TYR A 282 1.59 16.50 12.87
N LEU A 283 1.58 15.43 12.06
CA LEU A 283 2.69 14.48 11.99
C LEU A 283 3.97 15.13 11.46
N TYR A 284 3.84 15.98 10.44
CA TYR A 284 4.97 16.74 9.89
C TYR A 284 5.52 17.77 10.89
N SER A 285 4.66 18.50 11.59
CA SER A 285 5.11 19.43 12.63
C SER A 285 5.87 18.74 13.77
N ALA A 286 5.50 17.50 14.08
CA ALA A 286 6.14 16.71 15.12
C ALA A 286 7.49 16.10 14.69
N SER A 287 7.74 15.92 13.39
CA SER A 287 8.99 15.35 12.87
C SER A 287 10.07 16.38 12.59
N ASP A 288 9.69 17.56 12.10
CA ASP A 288 10.65 18.52 11.52
C ASP A 288 11.09 19.62 12.49
N ASP A 289 10.24 20.01 13.46
CA ASP A 289 10.59 20.97 14.51
C ASP A 289 9.73 20.78 15.79
N PRO A 290 10.16 19.93 16.74
CA PRO A 290 9.39 19.64 17.94
C PRO A 290 9.26 20.83 18.92
N GLU A 291 10.02 21.92 18.74
CA GLU A 291 9.91 23.12 19.59
C GLU A 291 8.77 24.05 19.13
N VAL A 292 8.25 23.87 17.90
CA VAL A 292 7.08 24.59 17.33
C VAL A 292 5.89 23.64 17.19
N PHE A 293 5.71 22.77 18.18
CA PHE A 293 4.58 21.84 18.20
C PHE A 293 3.25 22.59 18.38
N ASP A 294 2.40 22.53 17.37
CA ASP A 294 1.14 23.25 17.36
C ASP A 294 0.04 22.49 18.13
N ASP A 295 -0.06 22.76 19.43
CA ASP A 295 -1.07 22.18 20.31
C ASP A 295 -2.52 22.42 19.85
N SER A 296 -2.76 23.45 19.02
CA SER A 296 -4.10 23.72 18.48
C SER A 296 -4.57 22.62 17.52
N LEU A 297 -3.65 22.02 16.75
CA LEU A 297 -3.93 20.88 15.87
C LEU A 297 -4.41 19.68 16.69
N ARG A 298 -3.68 19.37 17.77
CA ARG A 298 -4.00 18.27 18.68
C ARG A 298 -5.36 18.48 19.34
N GLN A 299 -5.65 19.68 19.81
CA GLN A 299 -6.93 20.01 20.43
C GLN A 299 -8.08 19.84 19.44
N ARG A 300 -7.92 20.32 18.19
CA ARG A 300 -8.96 20.17 17.16
C ARG A 300 -9.16 18.72 16.76
N LEU A 301 -8.10 17.94 16.55
CA LEU A 301 -8.19 16.50 16.29
C LEU A 301 -8.94 15.76 17.41
N ASN A 302 -8.72 16.12 18.67
CA ASN A 302 -9.46 15.56 19.80
C ASN A 302 -10.95 15.96 19.81
N GLN A 303 -11.29 17.17 19.38
CA GLN A 303 -12.69 17.59 19.22
C GLN A 303 -13.39 16.80 18.12
N LEU A 304 -12.75 16.69 16.94
CA LEU A 304 -13.27 15.93 15.80
C LEU A 304 -13.48 14.46 16.19
N ARG A 305 -12.52 13.87 16.93
CA ARG A 305 -12.65 12.51 17.48
C ARG A 305 -13.89 12.32 18.35
N ARG A 306 -14.24 13.30 19.18
CA ARG A 306 -15.44 13.22 20.04
C ARG A 306 -16.71 13.37 19.22
N ALA A 307 -16.73 14.30 18.27
CA ALA A 307 -17.87 14.52 17.37
C ALA A 307 -18.12 13.32 16.44
N ALA A 308 -17.09 12.53 16.18
CA ALA A 308 -17.13 11.37 15.31
C ALA A 308 -17.64 10.09 16.00
N ALA A 309 -18.05 10.14 17.28
CA ALA A 309 -18.45 8.95 18.05
C ALA A 309 -19.50 8.07 17.32
N PHE A 310 -19.41 6.75 17.52
CA PHE A 310 -20.34 5.80 16.90
C PHE A 310 -21.76 6.02 17.42
N ASP A 311 -22.70 6.25 16.50
CA ASP A 311 -24.12 6.37 16.82
C ASP A 311 -24.87 5.12 16.35
N PRO A 312 -25.35 4.26 17.27
CA PRO A 312 -26.13 3.07 16.92
C PRO A 312 -27.43 3.36 16.17
N ALA A 313 -27.98 4.57 16.30
CA ALA A 313 -29.25 4.96 15.68
C ALA A 313 -29.09 5.35 14.20
N GLU A 314 -27.87 5.70 13.77
CA GLU A 314 -27.62 6.11 12.40
C GLU A 314 -27.23 4.92 11.51
N PRO A 315 -27.78 4.81 10.28
CA PRO A 315 -27.43 3.73 9.36
C PRO A 315 -25.93 3.58 9.14
N ILE A 316 -25.43 2.36 9.27
CA ILE A 316 -23.98 2.10 9.28
C ILE A 316 -23.29 2.53 7.98
N HIS A 317 -23.97 2.46 6.84
CA HIS A 317 -23.44 2.90 5.53
C HIS A 317 -23.15 4.42 5.47
N ARG A 318 -23.78 5.24 6.32
CA ARG A 318 -23.53 6.69 6.42
C ARG A 318 -22.33 7.03 7.30
N GLN A 319 -22.00 6.13 8.23
CA GLN A 319 -20.86 6.25 9.13
C GLN A 319 -19.61 5.57 8.57
N ILE A 320 -19.77 4.66 7.60
CA ILE A 320 -18.73 3.74 7.14
C ILE A 320 -17.45 4.43 6.66
N LEU A 321 -17.58 5.55 5.94
CA LEU A 321 -16.44 6.29 5.44
C LEU A 321 -15.66 6.94 6.58
N LEU A 322 -16.37 7.55 7.54
CA LEU A 322 -15.78 8.14 8.73
C LEU A 322 -15.05 7.07 9.57
N MET A 323 -15.68 5.91 9.75
CA MET A 323 -15.07 4.76 10.44
C MET A 323 -13.84 4.21 9.70
N ALA A 324 -13.86 4.14 8.37
CA ALA A 324 -12.78 3.58 7.56
C ALA A 324 -11.62 4.56 7.35
N GLY A 325 -11.92 5.86 7.24
CA GLY A 325 -10.99 6.91 6.82
C GLY A 325 -10.00 7.38 7.89
N THR A 326 -10.20 7.02 9.17
CA THR A 326 -9.24 7.45 10.21
C THR A 326 -9.01 6.40 11.29
N PRO A 327 -7.89 5.66 11.23
CA PRO A 327 -7.38 4.90 12.37
C PRO A 327 -7.07 5.78 13.60
N VAL A 328 -6.77 7.07 13.40
CA VAL A 328 -6.34 7.99 14.47
C VAL A 328 -7.50 8.57 15.28
N LEU A 329 -8.65 8.84 14.64
CA LEU A 329 -9.84 9.31 15.36
C LEU A 329 -10.59 8.15 16.05
N PHE A 330 -10.53 6.95 15.49
CA PHE A 330 -11.36 5.84 15.94
C PHE A 330 -10.55 4.72 16.60
N GLN A 331 -10.47 4.79 17.92
CA GLN A 331 -10.34 3.57 18.71
C GLN A 331 -11.74 3.23 19.20
N PHE A 332 -12.50 2.48 18.39
CA PHE A 332 -13.77 1.92 18.87
C PHE A 332 -13.49 1.11 20.11
N SER A 333 -14.26 1.39 21.15
CA SER A 333 -14.21 0.65 22.40
C SER A 333 -14.43 -0.84 22.10
N SER A 334 -13.83 -1.72 22.89
CA SER A 334 -14.08 -3.16 22.78
C SER A 334 -15.58 -3.49 22.89
N THR A 335 -16.36 -2.63 23.55
CA THR A 335 -17.81 -2.74 23.71
C THR A 335 -18.61 -2.41 22.45
N GLU A 336 -18.16 -1.50 21.58
CA GLU A 336 -18.88 -1.13 20.35
C GLU A 336 -18.65 -2.12 19.20
N ARG A 337 -17.47 -2.76 19.16
CA ARG A 337 -17.05 -3.63 18.04
C ARG A 337 -18.04 -4.73 17.68
N PRO A 338 -18.65 -5.49 18.62
CA PRO A 338 -19.59 -6.55 18.27
C PRO A 338 -20.82 -6.03 17.52
N LEU A 339 -21.35 -4.86 17.90
CA LEU A 339 -22.50 -4.26 17.25
C LEU A 339 -22.14 -3.75 15.85
N ILE A 340 -20.99 -3.10 15.70
CA ILE A 340 -20.47 -2.65 14.40
C ILE A 340 -20.30 -3.84 13.45
N VAL A 341 -19.67 -4.92 13.89
CA VAL A 341 -19.49 -6.14 13.07
C VAL A 341 -20.84 -6.71 12.66
N LYS A 342 -21.82 -6.80 13.57
CA LYS A 342 -23.17 -7.28 13.27
C LYS A 342 -23.86 -6.40 12.21
N GLN A 343 -23.76 -5.08 12.33
CA GLN A 343 -24.35 -4.14 11.38
C GLN A 343 -23.66 -4.18 10.00
N LEU A 344 -22.32 -4.30 9.94
CA LEU A 344 -21.57 -4.45 8.68
C LEU A 344 -21.94 -5.74 7.94
N LEU A 345 -22.06 -6.86 8.68
CA LEU A 345 -22.50 -8.13 8.12
C LEU A 345 -23.97 -8.07 7.66
N HIS A 346 -24.83 -7.35 8.38
CA HIS A 346 -26.22 -7.14 7.98
C HIS A 346 -26.31 -6.34 6.68
N LEU A 347 -25.61 -5.22 6.60
CA LEU A 347 -25.47 -4.37 5.42
C LEU A 347 -25.05 -5.19 4.20
N LEU A 348 -23.96 -5.96 4.30
CA LEU A 348 -23.42 -6.74 3.18
C LEU A 348 -24.34 -7.87 2.70
N LYS A 349 -25.23 -8.39 3.56
CA LYS A 349 -26.08 -9.55 3.25
C LYS A 349 -27.52 -9.18 2.89
N ASN A 350 -28.03 -8.07 3.40
CA ASN A 350 -29.47 -7.80 3.40
C ASN A 350 -29.84 -6.41 2.86
N GLU A 351 -28.90 -5.48 2.72
CA GLU A 351 -29.19 -4.11 2.27
C GLU A 351 -28.71 -3.88 0.82
N PRO A 352 -29.51 -3.22 -0.04
CA PRO A 352 -29.10 -2.83 -1.39
C PRO A 352 -27.82 -1.98 -1.43
N GLU A 353 -27.62 -1.14 -0.41
CA GLU A 353 -26.43 -0.31 -0.23
C GLU A 353 -25.16 -1.15 -0.11
N GLY A 354 -25.25 -2.35 0.46
CA GLY A 354 -24.14 -3.31 0.58
C GLY A 354 -23.65 -3.86 -0.75
N GLU A 355 -24.42 -3.68 -1.84
CA GLU A 355 -24.02 -4.07 -3.19
C GLU A 355 -23.22 -2.98 -3.92
N ARG A 356 -23.22 -1.74 -3.41
CA ARG A 356 -22.43 -0.66 -4.00
C ARG A 356 -20.95 -0.92 -3.78
N ALA A 357 -20.14 -0.75 -4.82
CA ALA A 357 -18.71 -1.11 -4.78
C ALA A 357 -17.95 -0.38 -3.67
N ASP A 358 -18.23 0.92 -3.47
CA ASP A 358 -17.63 1.76 -2.44
C ASP A 358 -17.97 1.31 -1.01
N ILE A 359 -19.26 1.17 -0.69
CA ILE A 359 -19.76 0.71 0.61
C ILE A 359 -19.22 -0.67 0.93
N ARG A 360 -19.30 -1.58 -0.04
CA ARG A 360 -18.86 -2.96 0.10
C ARG A 360 -17.36 -3.05 0.42
N ALA A 361 -16.54 -2.34 -0.34
CA ALA A 361 -15.11 -2.29 -0.17
C ALA A 361 -14.74 -1.79 1.24
N LEU A 362 -15.34 -0.68 1.68
CA LEU A 362 -15.12 -0.10 3.01
C LEU A 362 -15.64 -1.02 4.13
N ALA A 363 -16.77 -1.71 3.94
CA ALA A 363 -17.30 -2.65 4.92
C ALA A 363 -16.36 -3.84 5.13
N LEU A 364 -15.83 -4.41 4.05
CA LEU A 364 -14.87 -5.51 4.11
C LEU A 364 -13.56 -5.08 4.78
N TYR A 365 -13.09 -3.86 4.49
CA TYR A 365 -11.93 -3.28 5.17
C TYR A 365 -12.14 -3.10 6.67
N LEU A 366 -13.31 -2.63 7.10
CA LEU A 366 -13.62 -2.51 8.52
C LEU A 366 -13.75 -3.89 9.17
N LEU A 367 -14.39 -4.85 8.50
CA LEU A 367 -14.53 -6.22 9.00
C LEU A 367 -13.17 -6.88 9.19
N SER A 368 -12.23 -6.75 8.25
CA SER A 368 -10.87 -7.31 8.39
C SER A 368 -10.07 -6.68 9.54
N ARG A 369 -10.46 -5.49 10.00
CA ARG A 369 -9.86 -4.82 11.16
C ARG A 369 -10.53 -5.17 12.48
N PHE A 370 -11.83 -5.45 12.48
CA PHE A 370 -12.60 -5.73 13.71
C PHE A 370 -12.81 -7.21 13.98
N SER A 371 -12.66 -8.07 12.98
CA SER A 371 -12.88 -9.52 13.06
C SER A 371 -11.87 -10.28 12.21
N LEU A 372 -11.45 -11.46 12.68
CA LEU A 372 -10.67 -12.42 11.88
C LEU A 372 -11.55 -13.21 10.90
N GLU A 373 -12.87 -13.19 11.10
CA GLU A 373 -13.84 -13.86 10.24
C GLU A 373 -14.29 -12.93 9.12
N VAL A 374 -13.47 -12.80 8.08
CA VAL A 374 -13.94 -12.25 6.81
C VAL A 374 -14.80 -13.33 6.14
N PRO A 375 -16.04 -13.04 5.71
CA PRO A 375 -16.86 -14.03 5.01
C PRO A 375 -16.15 -14.47 3.74
N ALA A 376 -15.59 -15.69 3.74
CA ALA A 376 -14.75 -16.20 2.67
C ALA A 376 -15.53 -16.56 1.39
N ASN A 377 -16.84 -16.31 1.30
CA ASN A 377 -17.67 -16.78 0.20
C ASN A 377 -18.67 -15.75 -0.32
N GLN A 378 -18.61 -15.54 -1.64
CA GLN A 378 -19.71 -15.34 -2.58
C GLN A 378 -20.76 -14.28 -2.21
N LEU A 379 -20.34 -13.03 -2.13
CA LEU A 379 -21.27 -11.95 -2.40
C LEU A 379 -21.21 -11.65 -3.91
N GLN A 380 -22.36 -11.72 -4.58
CA GLN A 380 -22.46 -11.47 -6.01
C GLN A 380 -21.95 -10.07 -6.33
N ARG A 381 -20.94 -9.99 -7.22
CA ARG A 381 -20.45 -8.70 -7.69
C ARG A 381 -21.37 -8.18 -8.78
N LYS A 382 -21.85 -6.95 -8.60
CA LYS A 382 -22.42 -6.20 -9.73
C LYS A 382 -21.34 -5.93 -10.77
N PRO A 383 -21.71 -5.86 -12.07
CA PRO A 383 -20.78 -5.44 -13.11
C PRO A 383 -20.19 -4.07 -12.79
N LEU A 384 -18.89 -3.89 -13.00
CA LEU A 384 -18.22 -2.60 -12.82
C LEU A 384 -18.68 -1.66 -13.93
N GLN A 385 -19.25 -0.51 -13.57
CA GLN A 385 -19.89 0.40 -14.54
C GLN A 385 -19.02 1.59 -14.91
N ASN A 386 -18.10 1.99 -14.02
CA ASN A 386 -17.29 3.20 -14.20
C ASN A 386 -15.88 3.04 -13.58
N LEU A 387 -15.02 4.05 -13.82
CA LEU A 387 -13.65 4.08 -13.31
C LEU A 387 -13.60 4.01 -11.77
N GLY A 388 -14.51 4.71 -11.07
CA GLY A 388 -14.63 4.64 -9.61
C GLY A 388 -14.94 3.23 -9.11
N ASP A 389 -15.87 2.52 -9.75
CA ASP A 389 -16.19 1.13 -9.38
C ASP A 389 -14.98 0.21 -9.53
N ARG A 390 -14.18 0.40 -10.60
CA ARG A 390 -12.94 -0.37 -10.82
C ARG A 390 -11.91 -0.11 -9.72
N ILE A 391 -11.76 1.15 -9.29
CA ILE A 391 -10.87 1.52 -8.18
C ILE A 391 -11.33 0.84 -6.89
N TRP A 392 -12.61 0.89 -6.56
CA TRP A 392 -13.15 0.22 -5.36
C TRP A 392 -13.06 -1.31 -5.44
N ALA A 393 -13.20 -1.90 -6.62
CA ALA A 393 -12.98 -3.32 -6.82
C ALA A 393 -11.50 -3.72 -6.61
N CYS A 394 -10.56 -2.89 -7.07
CA CYS A 394 -9.13 -3.07 -6.79
C CYS A 394 -8.84 -2.96 -5.28
N PHE A 395 -9.40 -1.94 -4.61
CA PHE A 395 -9.34 -1.81 -3.16
C PHE A 395 -9.84 -3.07 -2.44
N GLU A 396 -11.03 -3.58 -2.81
CA GLU A 396 -11.58 -4.82 -2.24
C GLU A 396 -10.60 -5.99 -2.43
N GLN A 397 -9.98 -6.11 -3.62
CA GLN A 397 -9.00 -7.15 -3.87
C GLN A 397 -7.74 -7.04 -3.03
N ILE A 398 -7.22 -5.82 -2.82
CA ILE A 398 -6.08 -5.59 -1.93
C ILE A 398 -6.42 -6.07 -0.52
N VAL A 399 -7.56 -5.65 0.02
CA VAL A 399 -8.01 -6.01 1.37
C VAL A 399 -8.17 -7.52 1.54
N ILE A 400 -8.74 -8.21 0.55
CA ILE A 400 -8.94 -9.67 0.61
C ILE A 400 -7.64 -10.45 0.36
N SER A 401 -6.65 -9.85 -0.31
CA SER A 401 -5.38 -10.52 -0.63
C SER A 401 -4.34 -10.44 0.49
N LEU A 402 -4.64 -9.70 1.57
CA LEU A 402 -3.77 -9.57 2.73
C LEU A 402 -3.58 -10.92 3.44
N PRO A 403 -2.32 -11.33 3.70
CA PRO A 403 -2.05 -12.37 4.69
C PRO A 403 -2.60 -11.88 6.04
N THR A 404 -3.27 -12.76 6.79
CA THR A 404 -3.86 -12.48 8.12
C THR A 404 -2.86 -11.99 9.19
N SER A 405 -1.60 -11.78 8.85
CA SER A 405 -0.47 -11.46 9.74
C SER A 405 0.53 -10.42 9.20
N ALA A 406 0.26 -9.73 8.08
CA ALA A 406 1.20 -8.74 7.54
C ALA A 406 1.41 -7.55 8.50
N LYS A 407 2.65 -7.35 8.96
CA LYS A 407 3.08 -6.14 9.68
C LYS A 407 3.57 -5.11 8.68
N ASN A 408 3.17 -3.85 8.88
CA ASN A 408 3.56 -2.68 8.10
C ASN A 408 5.08 -2.61 7.92
N MET A 409 5.58 -2.82 6.70
CA MET A 409 6.88 -2.30 6.28
C MET A 409 6.72 -1.72 4.86
N GLN A 410 7.05 -0.44 4.73
CA GLN A 410 6.97 0.30 3.46
C GLN A 410 8.15 -0.10 2.57
N GLN A 411 7.89 -0.41 1.30
CA GLN A 411 8.89 -0.45 0.24
C GLN A 411 8.39 0.40 -0.93
N THR A 412 9.17 1.42 -1.29
CA THR A 412 8.96 2.24 -2.48
C THR A 412 9.51 1.51 -3.72
N ALA A 413 8.79 1.60 -4.84
CA ALA A 413 9.12 0.88 -6.08
C ALA A 413 10.19 1.59 -6.94
N ASP A 414 10.38 2.89 -6.72
CA ASP A 414 11.26 3.71 -7.56
C ASP A 414 12.58 3.97 -6.83
N ASN A 415 13.51 3.02 -6.99
CA ASN A 415 14.96 3.23 -6.99
C ASN A 415 15.67 1.95 -7.47
N MET A 416 15.44 1.62 -8.74
CA MET A 416 16.37 0.80 -9.52
C MET A 416 16.53 1.41 -10.91
N GLU A 417 17.43 2.39 -11.02
CA GLU A 417 18.36 2.70 -12.13
C GLU A 417 19.04 4.04 -11.78
N GLN A 418 20.37 4.17 -11.74
CA GLN A 418 21.35 3.78 -12.77
C GLN A 418 22.52 2.95 -12.25
#